data_AF-A0A819YEB4-F1
#
_entry.id   AF-A0A819YEB4-F1
#
_cell.length_a   1.000
_cell.length_b   1.000
_cell.length_c   1.000
_cell.angle_alpha   90.00
_cell.angle_beta   90.00
_cell.angle_gamma   90.00
#
_symmetry.space_group_name_H-M   'P 1'
#
loop_
_entity.id
_entity.type
_entity.pdbx_description
1 polymer ?
#
loop_
_entity_poly.entity_id
_entity_poly.type
_entity_poly.pdbx_seq_one_letter_code
_entity_poly.pdbx_strand_id
1 'polypeptide(L)'
;MLDKMTTCQNNQCDRQRIKRHTKRQKKKPDFSQSESCDDSIELTKEQVKAALTSLFLIHNQNRTAESRKRRRNKSIDRSLENQNKKQKQIYNNIILSNVTQSETIVLATSGLNNQQMKQVKKFVLLFNCRLLLLDNNKTTFNHTITHLITDEIEHNDSLVCTLTKNVVFAIAQHCFILSYRWIMECLQQNSIVNEEQYEIEGDNIFSTKHNGPRRSRLSKRPLLPLNHFIMVKGGSRHFLDFANSELGDLAWLAGGIYIEQNRFPNTIFPRQCFLLIEDEDIRNKNMFHRCIDKGLKFLRSEWLIRSIVEYRMANIVQYHCDPFDTIDRSE
;
A
#
# COMPACT_ATOMS: atom_id res chain seq x y z
N MET A 1 14.76 -54.20 12.47
CA MET A 1 16.21 -54.25 12.67
C MET A 1 16.71 -52.81 12.73
N LEU A 2 17.16 -52.42 13.94
CA LEU A 2 17.98 -51.27 14.34
C LEU A 2 17.57 -49.88 13.85
N ASP A 3 17.02 -49.02 14.73
CA ASP A 3 17.68 -48.28 15.82
C ASP A 3 18.88 -47.44 15.39
N LYS A 4 18.75 -46.10 15.54
CA LYS A 4 19.58 -45.32 16.46
C LYS A 4 19.00 -43.93 16.69
N MET A 5 18.38 -43.79 17.87
CA MET A 5 18.37 -42.56 18.64
C MET A 5 19.81 -42.09 18.93
N THR A 6 20.00 -40.77 18.99
CA THR A 6 20.97 -40.20 19.95
C THR A 6 20.55 -38.80 20.37
N THR A 7 20.17 -38.71 21.64
CA THR A 7 20.04 -37.54 22.52
C THR A 7 21.41 -37.03 22.97
N CYS A 8 21.56 -35.72 23.16
CA CYS A 8 22.34 -35.09 24.25
C CYS A 8 22.09 -33.56 24.20
N GLN A 9 21.28 -32.99 25.09
CA GLN A 9 21.62 -32.46 26.42
C GLN A 9 22.52 -31.21 26.42
N ASN A 10 21.91 -30.14 26.94
CA ASN A 10 22.44 -29.12 27.85
C ASN A 10 23.89 -28.66 27.67
N ASN A 11 24.05 -27.37 27.37
CA ASN A 11 24.94 -26.53 28.16
C ASN A 11 24.42 -25.09 28.22
N GLN A 12 24.04 -24.70 29.45
CA GLN A 12 24.06 -23.33 29.91
C GLN A 12 25.48 -22.79 29.75
N CYS A 13 25.64 -21.58 29.19
CA CYS A 13 26.74 -20.72 29.59
C CYS A 13 26.44 -19.24 29.30
N ASP A 14 26.36 -18.49 30.39
CA ASP A 14 26.87 -17.14 30.57
C ASP A 14 26.21 -15.94 29.87
N ARG A 15 25.21 -15.43 30.58
CA ARG A 15 24.90 -14.01 30.71
C ARG A 15 26.14 -13.22 31.15
N GLN A 16 26.90 -12.67 30.20
CA GLN A 16 27.83 -11.57 30.52
C GLN A 16 27.18 -10.21 30.25
N ARG A 17 26.83 -9.59 31.37
CA ARG A 17 26.30 -8.25 31.57
C ARG A 17 27.41 -7.23 31.35
N ILE A 18 27.56 -6.70 30.13
CA ILE A 18 28.45 -5.56 29.87
C ILE A 18 27.82 -4.29 30.46
N LYS A 19 28.16 -3.98 31.71
CA LYS A 19 27.96 -2.66 32.32
C LYS A 19 28.97 -1.68 31.72
N ARG A 20 28.58 -0.87 30.73
CA ARG A 20 29.37 0.31 30.34
C ARG A 20 29.12 1.43 31.35
N HIS A 21 29.91 1.45 32.41
CA HIS A 21 30.18 2.67 33.18
C HIS A 21 31.17 3.54 32.38
N THR A 22 30.68 4.55 31.67
CA THR A 22 31.54 5.65 31.20
C THR A 22 31.71 6.66 32.32
N LYS A 23 32.71 6.43 33.18
CA LYS A 23 33.33 7.49 34.01
C LYS A 23 33.95 8.50 33.04
N ARG A 24 33.30 9.65 32.86
CA ARG A 24 33.88 10.80 32.15
C ARG A 24 34.94 11.43 33.07
N GLN A 25 36.19 10.97 32.92
CA GLN A 25 37.35 11.68 33.45
C GLN A 25 37.49 13.00 32.68
N LYS A 26 37.47 14.12 33.41
CA LYS A 26 37.84 15.44 32.90
C LYS A 26 39.35 15.45 32.64
N LYS A 27 39.77 15.34 31.39
CA LYS A 27 41.11 15.77 30.96
C LYS A 27 41.08 17.30 30.84
N LYS A 28 41.91 17.99 31.64
CA LYS A 28 42.28 19.39 31.43
C LYS A 28 43.19 19.45 30.18
N PRO A 29 43.00 20.41 29.26
CA PRO A 29 44.05 20.72 28.29
C PRO A 29 45.07 21.65 28.94
N ASP A 30 46.35 21.29 28.80
CA ASP A 30 47.48 22.20 28.98
C ASP A 30 47.46 23.24 27.85
N PHE A 31 47.56 24.52 28.22
CA PHE A 31 47.79 25.61 27.29
C PHE A 31 48.98 26.42 27.81
N SER A 32 50.14 26.17 27.22
CA SER A 32 51.33 27.01 27.35
C SER A 32 51.30 28.12 26.29
N GLN A 33 51.35 29.34 26.82
CA GLN A 33 51.62 30.71 26.34
C GLN A 33 52.03 31.04 24.88
N SER A 34 51.76 32.32 24.58
CA SER A 34 52.13 33.21 23.44
C SER A 34 51.09 33.23 22.31
N GLU A 35 50.55 34.34 21.82
CA GLU A 35 50.98 35.75 21.78
C GLU A 35 49.78 36.72 21.90
N SER A 36 50.10 37.99 22.15
CA SER A 36 49.22 39.13 22.40
C SER A 36 48.30 39.53 21.24
N CYS A 37 47.01 39.69 21.53
CA CYS A 37 46.11 40.72 20.98
C CYS A 37 45.00 40.91 22.03
N ASP A 38 45.15 41.95 22.86
CA ASP A 38 44.25 42.26 23.97
C ASP A 38 43.09 43.13 23.44
N ASP A 39 42.00 42.47 23.06
CA ASP A 39 40.66 43.07 22.96
C ASP A 39 39.70 42.17 23.75
N SER A 40 39.93 42.12 25.06
CA SER A 40 39.10 41.43 26.02
C SER A 40 37.78 42.21 26.19
N ILE A 41 36.77 41.92 25.38
CA ILE A 41 35.40 42.43 25.61
C ILE A 41 34.88 41.81 26.92
N GLU A 42 35.06 42.52 28.02
CA GLU A 42 34.50 42.16 29.33
C GLU A 42 32.98 42.29 29.25
N LEU A 43 32.30 41.17 28.97
CA LEU A 43 30.84 41.10 28.94
C LEU A 43 30.32 41.51 30.33
N THR A 44 29.61 42.64 30.35
CA THR A 44 28.98 43.16 31.56
C THR A 44 28.03 42.10 32.16
N LYS A 45 27.84 42.13 33.49
CA LYS A 45 26.92 41.23 34.18
C LYS A 45 25.52 41.22 33.56
N GLU A 46 25.09 42.36 33.02
CA GLU A 46 23.81 42.49 32.31
C GLU A 46 23.81 41.79 30.93
N GLN A 47 24.91 41.83 30.18
CA GLN A 47 25.03 41.08 28.93
C GLN A 47 25.04 39.55 29.17
N VAL A 48 25.70 39.08 30.22
CA VAL A 48 25.67 37.65 30.61
C VAL A 48 24.26 37.23 31.04
N LYS A 49 23.57 38.07 31.82
CA LYS A 49 22.18 37.83 32.26
C LYS A 49 21.20 37.82 31.08
N ALA A 50 21.38 38.71 30.11
CA ALA A 50 20.59 38.73 28.87
C ALA A 50 20.81 37.46 28.04
N ALA A 51 22.06 37.01 27.90
CA ALA A 51 22.41 35.78 27.18
C ALA A 51 21.80 34.52 27.83
N LEU A 52 21.87 34.41 29.17
CA LEU A 52 21.26 33.31 29.91
C LEU A 52 19.73 33.31 29.81
N THR A 53 19.11 34.49 29.84
CA THR A 53 17.66 34.65 29.66
C THR A 53 17.23 34.23 28.25
N SER A 54 18.01 34.60 27.23
CA SER A 54 17.78 34.19 25.84
C SER A 54 17.92 32.67 25.66
N LEU A 55 18.97 32.06 26.21
CA LEU A 55 19.16 30.60 26.21
C LEU A 55 18.02 29.86 26.92
N PHE A 56 17.54 30.39 28.05
CA PHE A 56 16.41 29.83 28.78
C PHE A 56 15.10 29.90 27.98
N LEU A 57 14.85 31.03 27.29
CA LEU A 57 13.71 31.19 26.39
C LEU A 57 13.77 30.21 25.22
N ILE A 58 14.93 30.06 24.57
CA ILE A 58 15.14 29.09 23.48
C ILE A 58 14.90 27.66 23.99
N HIS A 59 15.42 27.30 25.16
CA HIS A 59 15.22 25.97 25.75
C HIS A 59 13.74 25.69 26.06
N ASN A 60 12.99 26.67 26.58
CA ASN A 60 11.56 26.52 26.83
C ASN A 60 10.73 26.48 25.54
N GLN A 61 11.08 27.27 24.53
CA GLN A 61 10.47 27.19 23.20
C GLN A 61 10.70 25.79 22.59
N ASN A 62 11.90 25.23 22.73
CA ASN A 62 12.19 23.86 22.28
C ASN A 62 11.40 22.80 23.07
N ARG A 63 11.31 22.87 24.41
CA ARG A 63 10.50 21.94 25.21
C ARG A 63 9.01 22.01 24.87
N THR A 64 8.48 23.21 24.64
CA THR A 64 7.07 23.39 24.25
C THR A 64 6.83 22.88 22.83
N ALA A 65 7.75 23.10 21.89
CA ALA A 65 7.69 22.53 20.55
C ALA A 65 7.75 20.99 20.56
N GLU A 66 8.63 20.39 21.36
CA GLU A 66 8.71 18.93 21.53
C GLU A 66 7.45 18.34 22.16
N SER A 67 6.88 19.01 23.18
CA SER A 67 5.62 18.60 23.80
C SER A 67 4.45 18.66 22.82
N ARG A 68 4.35 19.75 22.03
CA ARG A 68 3.36 19.89 20.94
C ARG A 68 3.54 18.80 19.88
N LYS A 69 4.79 18.52 19.48
CA LYS A 69 5.13 17.43 18.54
C LYS A 69 4.68 16.08 19.09
N ARG A 70 4.98 15.74 20.34
CA ARG A 70 4.56 14.49 21.00
C ARG A 70 3.04 14.34 21.04
N ARG A 71 2.31 15.40 21.41
CA ARG A 71 0.82 15.39 21.41
C ARG A 71 0.24 15.16 20.02
N ARG A 72 0.79 15.85 19.01
CA ARG A 72 0.38 15.66 17.60
C ARG A 72 0.61 14.23 17.12
N ASN A 73 1.75 13.63 17.44
CA ASN A 73 2.06 12.26 17.06
C ASN A 73 1.10 11.26 17.69
N LYS A 74 0.84 11.38 19.01
CA LYS A 74 -0.12 10.52 19.72
C LYS A 74 -1.53 10.61 19.13
N SER A 75 -1.90 11.75 18.56
CA SER A 75 -3.17 11.93 17.85
C SER A 75 -3.19 11.18 16.51
N ILE A 76 -2.10 11.25 15.74
CA ILE A 76 -1.94 10.55 14.46
C ILE A 76 -2.00 9.03 14.66
N ASP A 77 -1.26 8.50 15.64
CA ASP A 77 -1.22 7.05 15.90
C ASP A 77 -2.62 6.52 16.28
N ARG A 78 -3.38 7.26 17.10
CA ARG A 78 -4.78 6.93 17.43
C ARG A 78 -5.70 6.97 16.20
N SER A 79 -5.48 7.93 15.30
CA SER A 79 -6.26 8.04 14.07
C SER A 79 -6.03 6.82 13.16
N LEU A 80 -4.79 6.39 13.02
CA LEU A 80 -4.43 5.21 12.23
C LEU A 80 -4.98 3.92 12.86
N GLU A 81 -4.92 3.76 14.19
CA GLU A 81 -5.56 2.63 14.87
C GLU A 81 -7.07 2.57 14.62
N ASN A 82 -7.74 3.72 14.62
CA ASN A 82 -9.17 3.79 14.31
C ASN A 82 -9.46 3.46 12.85
N GLN A 83 -8.64 3.93 11.91
CA GLN A 83 -8.74 3.54 10.49
C GLN A 83 -8.57 2.03 10.33
N ASN A 84 -7.60 1.41 11.00
CA ASN A 84 -7.37 -0.03 10.95
C ASN A 84 -8.57 -0.82 11.48
N LYS A 85 -9.19 -0.37 12.58
CA LYS A 85 -10.40 -1.00 13.12
C LYS A 85 -11.57 -0.91 12.14
N LYS A 86 -11.78 0.27 11.55
CA LYS A 86 -12.82 0.50 10.53
C LYS A 86 -12.58 -0.37 9.29
N GLN A 87 -11.33 -0.46 8.82
CA GLN A 87 -10.95 -1.29 7.69
C GLN A 87 -11.22 -2.77 7.95
N LYS A 88 -10.81 -3.27 9.12
CA LYS A 88 -11.09 -4.66 9.53
C LYS A 88 -12.59 -4.96 9.49
N GLN A 89 -13.41 -4.04 9.98
CA GLN A 89 -14.86 -4.19 9.95
C GLN A 89 -15.41 -4.23 8.51
N ILE A 90 -14.99 -3.29 7.65
CA ILE A 90 -15.42 -3.25 6.24
C ILE A 90 -14.95 -4.49 5.50
N TYR A 91 -13.70 -4.90 5.67
CA TYR A 91 -13.15 -6.09 5.04
C TYR A 91 -13.89 -7.34 5.49
N ASN A 92 -14.17 -7.48 6.78
CA ASN A 92 -15.00 -8.57 7.29
C ASN A 92 -16.39 -8.55 6.67
N ASN A 93 -17.01 -7.38 6.50
CA ASN A 93 -18.32 -7.28 5.86
C ASN A 93 -18.27 -7.69 4.38
N ILE A 94 -17.23 -7.31 3.62
CA ILE A 94 -17.04 -7.72 2.21
C ILE A 94 -16.86 -9.24 2.12
N ILE A 95 -16.01 -9.81 2.98
CA ILE A 95 -15.81 -11.27 3.02
C ILE A 95 -17.09 -11.99 3.44
N LEU A 96 -17.80 -11.49 4.45
CA LEU A 96 -19.06 -12.08 4.90
C LEU A 96 -20.15 -11.98 3.82
N SER A 97 -20.29 -10.84 3.13
CA SER A 97 -21.25 -10.66 2.04
C SER A 97 -20.94 -11.55 0.82
N ASN A 98 -19.67 -11.86 0.58
CA ASN A 98 -19.28 -12.78 -0.49
C ASN A 98 -19.47 -14.26 -0.10
N VAL A 99 -19.41 -14.58 1.20
CA VAL A 99 -19.74 -15.91 1.72
C VAL A 99 -21.25 -16.14 1.77
N THR A 100 -22.03 -15.10 2.08
CA THR A 100 -23.49 -15.10 1.99
C THR A 100 -23.89 -14.59 0.61
N GLN A 101 -23.71 -15.41 -0.43
CA GLN A 101 -24.10 -15.11 -1.82
C GLN A 101 -25.39 -14.26 -1.83
N SER A 102 -25.25 -12.96 -2.09
CA SER A 102 -26.39 -12.07 -2.25
C SER A 102 -27.23 -12.62 -3.39
N GLU A 103 -28.51 -12.89 -3.15
CA GLU A 103 -29.47 -13.32 -4.19
C GLU A 103 -29.55 -12.31 -5.34
N THR A 104 -29.07 -11.08 -5.14
CA THR A 104 -29.11 -10.02 -6.15
C THR A 104 -27.78 -9.87 -6.89
N ILE A 105 -27.81 -10.17 -8.20
CA ILE A 105 -26.72 -9.92 -9.14
C ILE A 105 -26.66 -8.44 -9.49
N VAL A 106 -25.52 -7.82 -9.22
CA VAL A 106 -25.17 -6.44 -9.59
C VAL A 106 -23.97 -6.48 -10.54
N LEU A 107 -24.21 -6.12 -11.80
CA LEU A 107 -23.24 -6.11 -12.89
C LEU A 107 -22.56 -4.75 -13.03
N ALA A 108 -21.28 -4.79 -13.36
CA ALA A 108 -20.55 -3.74 -14.05
C ALA A 108 -19.95 -4.28 -15.35
N THR A 109 -19.49 -3.41 -16.24
CA THR A 109 -18.92 -3.81 -17.54
C THR A 109 -17.59 -3.12 -17.82
N SER A 110 -16.68 -3.78 -18.54
CA SER A 110 -15.39 -3.24 -18.99
C SER A 110 -15.10 -3.70 -20.42
N GLY A 111 -14.60 -2.80 -21.28
CA GLY A 111 -14.15 -3.16 -22.64
C GLY A 111 -15.22 -3.65 -23.63
N LEU A 112 -16.51 -3.63 -23.27
CA LEU A 112 -17.59 -4.11 -24.14
C LEU A 112 -17.98 -3.07 -25.21
N ASN A 113 -18.23 -3.54 -26.42
CA ASN A 113 -18.75 -2.72 -27.51
C ASN A 113 -20.27 -2.50 -27.41
N ASN A 114 -20.81 -1.61 -28.25
CA ASN A 114 -22.23 -1.25 -28.23
C ASN A 114 -23.18 -2.43 -28.46
N GLN A 115 -22.80 -3.42 -29.28
CA GLN A 115 -23.62 -4.60 -29.53
C GLN A 115 -23.64 -5.54 -28.33
N GLN A 116 -22.49 -5.76 -27.70
CA GLN A 116 -22.37 -6.53 -26.46
C GLN A 116 -23.16 -5.87 -25.33
N MET A 117 -23.07 -4.55 -25.20
CA MET A 117 -23.85 -3.80 -24.20
C MET A 117 -25.36 -3.92 -24.37
N LYS A 118 -25.87 -4.10 -25.60
CA LYS A 118 -27.30 -4.39 -25.81
C LYS A 118 -27.70 -5.75 -25.24
N GLN A 119 -26.86 -6.77 -25.38
CA GLN A 119 -27.12 -8.09 -24.81
C GLN A 119 -27.03 -8.07 -23.28
N VAL A 120 -26.07 -7.35 -22.70
CA VAL A 120 -26.02 -7.14 -21.24
C VAL A 120 -27.30 -6.50 -20.73
N LYS A 121 -27.82 -5.46 -21.40
CA LYS A 121 -29.10 -4.84 -21.02
C LYS A 121 -30.27 -5.82 -21.13
N LYS A 122 -30.31 -6.65 -22.17
CA LYS A 122 -31.31 -7.71 -22.33
C LYS A 122 -31.24 -8.73 -21.17
N PHE A 123 -30.04 -9.17 -20.82
CA PHE A 123 -29.79 -10.07 -19.68
C PHE A 123 -30.31 -9.47 -18.38
N VAL A 124 -29.97 -8.20 -18.11
CA VAL A 124 -30.37 -7.49 -16.89
C VAL A 124 -31.88 -7.44 -16.74
N LEU A 125 -32.60 -7.16 -17.84
CA LEU A 125 -34.07 -7.15 -17.86
C LEU A 125 -34.66 -8.55 -17.66
N LEU A 126 -34.11 -9.56 -18.35
CA LEU A 126 -34.63 -10.93 -18.31
C LEU A 126 -34.50 -11.58 -16.94
N PHE A 127 -33.38 -11.35 -16.25
CA PHE A 127 -33.07 -11.97 -14.97
C PHE A 127 -33.22 -11.02 -13.78
N ASN A 128 -33.88 -9.87 -13.97
CA ASN A 128 -34.12 -8.87 -12.91
C ASN A 128 -32.85 -8.48 -12.11
N CYS A 129 -31.72 -8.36 -12.82
CA CYS A 129 -30.44 -7.96 -12.22
C CYS A 129 -30.32 -6.44 -12.16
N ARG A 130 -29.24 -5.93 -11.55
CA ARG A 130 -28.89 -4.50 -11.58
C ARG A 130 -27.66 -4.28 -12.43
N LEU A 131 -27.65 -3.19 -13.21
CA LEU A 131 -26.47 -2.75 -13.98
C LEU A 131 -25.99 -1.41 -13.46
N LEU A 132 -24.72 -1.34 -13.07
CA LEU A 132 -24.04 -0.10 -12.71
C LEU A 132 -23.13 0.31 -13.87
N LEU A 133 -23.38 1.51 -14.40
CA LEU A 133 -22.53 2.10 -15.42
C LEU A 133 -21.33 2.76 -14.73
N LEU A 134 -20.14 2.28 -15.06
CA LEU A 134 -18.89 2.87 -14.58
C LEU A 134 -18.56 4.09 -15.46
N ASP A 135 -18.52 5.27 -14.86
CA ASP A 135 -18.09 6.51 -15.52
C ASP A 135 -16.56 6.57 -15.53
N ASN A 136 -15.99 6.75 -16.72
CA ASN A 136 -14.57 6.84 -16.99
C ASN A 136 -13.88 8.01 -16.24
N ASN A 137 -14.63 9.05 -15.85
CA ASN A 137 -14.08 10.23 -15.19
C ASN A 137 -14.34 10.30 -13.67
N LYS A 138 -15.35 9.58 -13.19
CA LYS A 138 -15.70 9.50 -11.76
C LYS A 138 -16.51 8.24 -11.51
N THR A 139 -15.85 7.11 -11.28
CA THR A 139 -16.49 6.05 -10.51
C THR A 139 -15.61 5.52 -9.40
N THR A 140 -16.06 5.77 -8.18
CA THR A 140 -15.83 4.87 -7.06
C THR A 140 -16.46 3.53 -7.45
N PHE A 141 -15.64 2.60 -7.94
CA PHE A 141 -16.04 1.21 -8.12
C PHE A 141 -16.68 0.75 -6.79
N ASN A 142 -17.99 0.49 -6.83
CA ASN A 142 -18.81 0.37 -5.62
C ASN A 142 -18.77 -1.06 -5.08
N HIS A 143 -18.57 -1.22 -3.78
CA HIS A 143 -18.61 -2.50 -3.04
C HIS A 143 -19.90 -3.32 -3.21
N THR A 144 -20.93 -2.76 -3.84
CA THR A 144 -22.16 -3.48 -4.20
C THR A 144 -22.05 -4.27 -5.50
N ILE A 145 -20.99 -4.06 -6.30
CA ILE A 145 -20.75 -4.81 -7.54
C ILE A 145 -20.38 -6.24 -7.16
N THR A 146 -21.07 -7.18 -7.79
CA THR A 146 -20.85 -8.63 -7.55
C THR A 146 -20.14 -9.29 -8.74
N HIS A 147 -20.39 -8.77 -9.95
CA HIS A 147 -19.90 -9.33 -11.20
C HIS A 147 -19.39 -8.19 -12.10
N LEU A 148 -18.19 -8.34 -12.64
CA LEU A 148 -17.68 -7.55 -13.74
C LEU A 148 -17.71 -8.39 -15.01
N ILE A 149 -18.44 -7.93 -16.03
CA ILE A 149 -18.42 -8.54 -17.36
C ILE A 149 -17.39 -7.80 -18.21
N THR A 150 -16.43 -8.53 -18.77
CA THR A 150 -15.37 -7.93 -19.60
C THR A 150 -15.29 -8.56 -20.98
N ASP A 151 -14.55 -7.90 -21.85
CA ASP A 151 -14.12 -8.44 -23.13
C ASP A 151 -13.29 -9.72 -22.94
N GLU A 152 -13.19 -10.51 -24.01
CA GLU A 152 -12.37 -11.71 -24.04
C GLU A 152 -11.36 -11.60 -25.18
N ILE A 153 -10.12 -11.96 -24.86
CA ILE A 153 -9.02 -12.13 -25.80
C ILE A 153 -8.80 -13.63 -25.94
N GLU A 154 -9.01 -14.14 -27.15
CA GLU A 154 -8.84 -15.57 -27.43
C GLU A 154 -7.36 -15.97 -27.35
N HIS A 155 -7.04 -16.90 -26.46
CA HIS A 155 -5.66 -17.38 -26.31
C HIS A 155 -5.59 -18.82 -25.78
N ASN A 156 -5.27 -19.79 -26.64
CA ASN A 156 -4.93 -21.19 -26.30
C ASN A 156 -5.75 -21.76 -25.13
N ASP A 157 -7.07 -21.76 -25.29
CA ASP A 157 -8.07 -22.28 -24.35
C ASP A 157 -8.18 -21.57 -22.99
N SER A 158 -7.46 -20.47 -22.77
CA SER A 158 -7.55 -19.68 -21.54
C SER A 158 -8.43 -18.45 -21.76
N LEU A 159 -9.28 -18.13 -20.78
CA LEU A 159 -10.09 -16.91 -20.80
C LEU A 159 -9.24 -15.72 -20.34
N VAL A 160 -8.79 -14.90 -21.28
CA VAL A 160 -7.95 -13.72 -21.05
C VAL A 160 -8.75 -12.46 -21.30
N CYS A 161 -8.53 -11.40 -20.53
CA CYS A 161 -9.15 -10.09 -20.79
C CYS A 161 -8.12 -8.99 -21.03
N THR A 162 -8.58 -7.85 -21.54
CA THR A 162 -7.78 -6.62 -21.51
C THR A 162 -7.67 -6.16 -20.06
N LEU A 163 -6.46 -5.88 -19.58
CA LEU A 163 -6.29 -5.34 -18.23
C LEU A 163 -6.72 -3.87 -18.19
N THR A 164 -7.77 -3.58 -17.42
CA THR A 164 -8.29 -2.21 -17.21
C THR A 164 -8.32 -1.86 -15.74
N LYS A 165 -8.48 -0.56 -15.41
CA LYS A 165 -8.70 -0.12 -14.02
C LYS A 165 -9.86 -0.86 -13.34
N ASN A 166 -10.96 -1.06 -14.08
CA ASN A 166 -12.15 -1.74 -13.57
C ASN A 166 -11.87 -3.20 -13.23
N VAL A 167 -11.06 -3.89 -14.04
CA VAL A 167 -10.62 -5.26 -13.72
C VAL A 167 -9.81 -5.28 -12.42
N VAL A 168 -8.84 -4.38 -12.27
CA VAL A 168 -8.03 -4.31 -11.03
C VAL A 168 -8.90 -4.03 -9.80
N PHE A 169 -9.85 -3.09 -9.88
CA PHE A 169 -10.79 -2.81 -8.80
C PHE A 169 -11.71 -4.00 -8.49
N ALA A 170 -12.24 -4.68 -9.51
CA ALA A 170 -13.08 -5.87 -9.34
C ALA A 170 -12.32 -7.00 -8.63
N ILE A 171 -11.03 -7.20 -8.98
CA ILE A 171 -10.17 -8.16 -8.29
C ILE A 171 -9.99 -7.74 -6.83
N ALA A 172 -9.69 -6.46 -6.56
CA ALA A 172 -9.54 -5.98 -5.19
C ALA A 172 -10.81 -6.11 -4.34
N GLN A 173 -12.00 -6.12 -4.97
CA GLN A 173 -13.31 -6.29 -4.33
C GLN A 173 -13.81 -7.73 -4.31
N HIS A 174 -13.01 -8.69 -4.76
CA HIS A 174 -13.35 -10.11 -4.76
C HIS A 174 -14.59 -10.45 -5.61
N CYS A 175 -14.89 -9.64 -6.64
CA CYS A 175 -15.99 -9.88 -7.55
C CYS A 175 -15.73 -11.09 -8.44
N PHE A 176 -16.79 -11.69 -8.98
CA PHE A 176 -16.66 -12.51 -10.19
C PHE A 176 -16.23 -11.61 -11.36
N ILE A 177 -15.25 -12.06 -12.13
CA ILE A 177 -14.83 -11.39 -13.37
C ILE A 177 -15.02 -12.38 -14.49
N LEU A 178 -16.02 -12.12 -15.33
CA LEU A 178 -16.51 -13.09 -16.30
C LEU A 178 -16.30 -12.58 -17.71
N SER A 179 -15.98 -13.50 -18.61
CA SER A 179 -16.07 -13.25 -20.05
C SER A 179 -17.52 -12.91 -20.42
N TYR A 180 -17.67 -12.02 -21.40
CA TYR A 180 -18.93 -11.76 -22.08
C TYR A 180 -19.65 -13.04 -22.55
N ARG A 181 -18.94 -14.14 -22.81
CA ARG A 181 -19.54 -15.45 -23.15
C ARG A 181 -20.56 -15.92 -22.10
N TRP A 182 -20.38 -15.60 -20.83
CA TRP A 182 -21.34 -15.95 -19.78
C TRP A 182 -22.73 -15.33 -20.02
N ILE A 183 -22.76 -14.05 -20.43
CA ILE A 183 -24.01 -13.35 -20.75
C ILE A 183 -24.71 -14.02 -21.93
N MET A 184 -23.95 -14.40 -22.96
CA MET A 184 -24.50 -15.09 -24.13
C MET A 184 -25.09 -16.44 -23.76
N GLU A 185 -24.38 -17.23 -22.97
CA GLU A 185 -24.87 -18.54 -22.55
C GLU A 185 -26.14 -18.42 -21.72
N CYS A 186 -26.17 -17.50 -20.75
CA CYS A 186 -27.36 -17.31 -19.92
C CYS A 186 -28.59 -16.93 -20.76
N LEU A 187 -28.40 -16.05 -21.74
CA LEU A 187 -29.47 -15.65 -22.67
C LEU A 187 -29.91 -16.81 -23.57
N GLN A 188 -28.99 -17.66 -24.01
CA GLN A 188 -29.28 -18.82 -24.85
C GLN A 188 -30.04 -19.90 -24.08
N GLN A 189 -29.63 -20.20 -22.85
CA GLN A 189 -30.26 -21.20 -22.00
C GLN A 189 -31.48 -20.68 -21.24
N ASN A 190 -31.78 -19.38 -21.36
CA ASN A 190 -32.85 -18.70 -20.61
C ASN A 190 -32.78 -18.97 -19.09
N SER A 191 -31.57 -19.08 -18.56
CA SER A 191 -31.28 -19.34 -17.15
C SER A 191 -29.91 -18.76 -16.78
N ILE A 192 -29.68 -18.47 -15.49
CA ILE A 192 -28.36 -18.06 -15.01
C ILE A 192 -27.51 -19.34 -14.88
N VAL A 193 -26.49 -19.46 -15.74
CA VAL A 193 -25.56 -20.60 -15.73
C VAL A 193 -24.40 -20.35 -14.76
N ASN A 194 -23.71 -21.42 -14.38
CA ASN A 194 -22.56 -21.36 -13.47
C ASN A 194 -21.48 -20.40 -13.99
N GLU A 195 -21.12 -19.43 -13.16
CA GLU A 195 -20.14 -18.38 -13.44
C GLU A 195 -18.72 -18.93 -13.60
N GLU A 196 -18.35 -19.99 -12.86
CA GLU A 196 -16.96 -20.45 -12.76
C GLU A 196 -16.37 -20.90 -14.09
N GLN A 197 -17.20 -21.40 -15.01
CA GLN A 197 -16.77 -21.83 -16.34
C GLN A 197 -16.39 -20.67 -17.27
N TYR A 198 -16.79 -19.45 -16.91
CA TYR A 198 -16.59 -18.24 -17.69
C TYR A 198 -15.71 -17.22 -16.95
N GLU A 199 -15.12 -17.62 -15.81
CA GLU A 199 -14.26 -16.78 -14.99
C GLU A 199 -12.92 -16.53 -15.71
N ILE A 200 -12.52 -15.25 -15.77
CA ILE A 200 -11.26 -14.85 -16.40
C ILE A 200 -10.07 -15.46 -15.65
N GLU A 201 -9.16 -16.09 -16.41
CA GLU A 201 -7.96 -16.77 -15.90
C GLU A 201 -6.72 -15.87 -15.92
N GLY A 202 -6.69 -14.85 -16.76
CA GLY A 202 -5.55 -13.95 -16.86
C GLY A 202 -5.80 -12.67 -17.67
N ASP A 203 -4.74 -11.95 -17.96
CA ASP A 203 -4.77 -10.68 -18.70
C ASP A 203 -3.65 -10.57 -19.74
N ASN A 204 -3.77 -9.58 -20.62
CA ASN A 204 -2.83 -9.33 -21.73
C ASN A 204 -1.51 -8.65 -21.34
N ILE A 205 -1.34 -8.23 -20.09
CA ILE A 205 -0.16 -7.50 -19.60
C ILE A 205 0.75 -8.39 -18.75
N PHE A 206 0.22 -9.03 -17.71
CA PHE A 206 1.05 -9.78 -16.75
C PHE A 206 1.20 -11.25 -17.10
N SER A 207 0.08 -11.95 -17.31
CA SER A 207 0.08 -13.37 -17.69
C SER A 207 -1.31 -13.82 -18.12
N THR A 208 -1.38 -14.69 -19.13
CA THR A 208 -2.64 -15.25 -19.62
C THR A 208 -3.27 -16.27 -18.66
N LYS A 209 -2.57 -16.72 -17.61
CA LYS A 209 -3.08 -17.76 -16.68
C LYS A 209 -2.60 -17.60 -15.24
N HIS A 210 -2.63 -16.40 -14.67
CA HIS A 210 -2.25 -16.17 -13.26
C HIS A 210 -3.36 -16.57 -12.26
N ASN A 211 -4.59 -16.76 -12.71
CA ASN A 211 -5.78 -17.14 -11.93
C ASN A 211 -6.07 -16.19 -10.76
N GLY A 212 -5.75 -14.92 -10.96
CA GLY A 212 -5.86 -13.87 -9.95
C GLY A 212 -7.29 -13.55 -9.55
N PRO A 213 -8.23 -13.36 -10.50
CA PRO A 213 -9.64 -13.15 -10.19
C PRO A 213 -10.22 -14.23 -9.26
N ARG A 214 -10.07 -15.50 -9.65
CA ARG A 214 -10.52 -16.65 -8.85
C ARG A 214 -9.84 -16.71 -7.48
N ARG A 215 -8.52 -16.47 -7.42
CA ARG A 215 -7.76 -16.47 -6.15
C ARG A 215 -8.25 -15.36 -5.22
N SER A 216 -8.55 -14.19 -5.75
CA SER A 216 -9.15 -13.10 -4.98
C SER A 216 -10.50 -13.52 -4.43
N ARG A 217 -11.46 -13.85 -5.31
CA ARG A 217 -12.83 -14.20 -4.94
C ARG A 217 -12.91 -15.26 -3.83
N LEU A 218 -12.08 -16.29 -3.91
CA LEU A 218 -12.05 -17.39 -2.93
C LEU A 218 -11.22 -17.09 -1.67
N SER A 219 -10.50 -15.97 -1.63
CA SER A 219 -9.65 -15.64 -0.49
C SER A 219 -10.48 -15.27 0.74
N LYS A 220 -10.09 -15.82 1.89
CA LYS A 220 -10.64 -15.48 3.21
C LYS A 220 -9.79 -14.46 3.96
N ARG A 221 -8.74 -13.95 3.33
CA ARG A 221 -7.74 -13.07 3.95
C ARG A 221 -7.38 -11.93 2.99
N PRO A 222 -7.08 -10.74 3.53
CA PRO A 222 -6.66 -9.64 2.68
C PRO A 222 -5.30 -9.96 2.05
N LEU A 223 -5.10 -9.46 0.84
CA LEU A 223 -3.83 -9.57 0.11
C LEU A 223 -2.67 -8.93 0.89
N LEU A 224 -2.89 -7.67 1.30
CA LEU A 224 -1.98 -6.93 2.16
C LEU A 224 -2.32 -7.25 3.62
N PRO A 225 -1.32 -7.65 4.43
CA PRO A 225 -1.54 -7.77 5.86
C PRO A 225 -1.99 -6.42 6.46
N LEU A 226 -2.95 -6.44 7.38
CA LEU A 226 -3.65 -5.28 7.99
C LEU A 226 -2.76 -4.30 8.79
N ASN A 227 -1.44 -4.40 8.65
CA ASN A 227 -0.43 -3.53 9.23
C ASN A 227 0.52 -2.96 8.16
N HIS A 228 0.26 -3.22 6.87
CA HIS A 228 1.00 -2.65 5.76
C HIS A 228 0.49 -1.25 5.50
N PHE A 229 1.32 -0.25 5.78
CA PHE A 229 1.01 1.15 5.52
C PHE A 229 1.46 1.49 4.10
N ILE A 230 0.53 1.97 3.28
CA ILE A 230 0.78 2.36 1.90
C ILE A 230 0.64 3.87 1.79
N MET A 231 1.70 4.51 1.33
CA MET A 231 1.72 5.91 0.96
C MET A 231 1.82 6.00 -0.55
N VAL A 232 1.10 6.93 -1.17
CA VAL A 232 1.15 7.13 -2.62
C VAL A 232 1.62 8.55 -2.90
N LYS A 233 2.71 8.65 -3.66
CA LYS A 233 3.35 9.90 -4.07
C LYS A 233 3.88 9.76 -5.48
N GLY A 234 3.07 10.14 -6.45
CA GLY A 234 3.58 10.40 -7.79
C GLY A 234 2.59 11.04 -8.75
N GLY A 235 3.06 11.33 -9.96
CA GLY A 235 2.22 11.71 -11.10
C GLY A 235 1.44 10.50 -11.67
N SER A 236 0.31 10.76 -12.30
CA SER A 236 -0.53 9.75 -12.98
C SER A 236 0.12 9.32 -14.30
N ARG A 237 1.11 8.42 -14.27
CA ARG A 237 1.84 7.97 -15.47
C ARG A 237 2.23 6.49 -15.51
N HIS A 238 1.59 5.64 -14.71
CA HIS A 238 1.72 4.20 -14.94
C HIS A 238 0.83 3.75 -16.10
N PHE A 239 1.04 2.52 -16.59
CA PHE A 239 0.41 1.99 -17.82
C PHE A 239 -1.13 1.91 -17.83
N LEU A 240 -1.79 2.16 -16.68
CA LEU A 240 -3.26 2.18 -16.53
C LEU A 240 -3.79 3.55 -16.07
N ASP A 241 -2.93 4.56 -15.88
CA ASP A 241 -3.28 5.96 -15.55
C ASP A 241 -4.23 6.20 -14.35
N PHE A 242 -4.10 5.44 -13.27
CA PHE A 242 -4.66 5.64 -11.92
C PHE A 242 -4.12 6.92 -11.28
N ALA A 243 -5.07 7.69 -10.77
CA ALA A 243 -4.78 8.77 -9.84
C ALA A 243 -4.29 8.21 -8.49
N ASN A 244 -3.58 9.05 -7.73
CA ASN A 244 -3.11 8.70 -6.38
C ASN A 244 -4.24 8.29 -5.42
N SER A 245 -5.44 8.86 -5.57
CA SER A 245 -6.62 8.48 -4.79
C SER A 245 -7.07 7.06 -5.13
N GLU A 246 -7.08 6.70 -6.41
CA GLU A 246 -7.46 5.35 -6.86
C GLU A 246 -6.46 4.30 -6.38
N LEU A 247 -5.16 4.59 -6.42
CA LEU A 247 -4.13 3.72 -5.82
C LEU A 247 -4.31 3.59 -4.29
N GLY A 248 -4.74 4.67 -3.63
CA GLY A 248 -5.10 4.64 -2.22
C GLY A 248 -6.31 3.74 -1.93
N ASP A 249 -7.34 3.82 -2.76
CA ASP A 249 -8.51 2.96 -2.67
C ASP A 249 -8.15 1.49 -2.92
N LEU A 250 -7.30 1.20 -3.91
CA LEU A 250 -6.79 -0.15 -4.17
C LEU A 250 -5.98 -0.69 -3.00
N ALA A 251 -5.08 0.11 -2.42
CA ALA A 251 -4.34 -0.28 -1.23
C ALA A 251 -5.29 -0.60 -0.06
N TRP A 252 -6.33 0.21 0.13
CA TRP A 252 -7.35 -0.01 1.14
C TRP A 252 -8.15 -1.30 0.91
N LEU A 253 -8.61 -1.54 -0.31
CA LEU A 253 -9.37 -2.74 -0.67
C LEU A 253 -8.53 -4.01 -0.54
N ALA A 254 -7.24 -3.94 -0.90
CA ALA A 254 -6.29 -5.02 -0.70
C ALA A 254 -5.97 -5.32 0.78
N GLY A 255 -6.42 -4.47 1.72
CA GLY A 255 -6.24 -4.63 3.17
C GLY A 255 -5.07 -3.85 3.77
N GLY A 256 -4.42 -3.00 2.99
CA GLY A 256 -3.38 -2.08 3.46
C GLY A 256 -3.94 -0.76 3.97
N ILE A 257 -3.18 -0.06 4.78
CA ILE A 257 -3.59 1.19 5.41
C ILE A 257 -3.09 2.33 4.55
N TYR A 258 -3.98 2.94 3.78
CA TYR A 258 -3.64 4.12 2.99
C TYR A 258 -3.41 5.34 3.89
N ILE A 259 -2.24 5.97 3.74
CA ILE A 259 -1.87 7.18 4.44
C ILE A 259 -1.82 8.33 3.43
N GLU A 260 -2.79 9.25 3.55
CA GLU A 260 -2.76 10.51 2.85
C GLU A 260 -1.52 11.33 3.22
N GLN A 261 -0.96 12.02 2.22
CA GLN A 261 0.34 12.68 2.24
C GLN A 261 0.64 13.47 3.54
N ASN A 262 1.92 13.47 3.96
CA ASN A 262 2.49 14.21 5.10
C ASN A 262 2.10 13.73 6.52
N ARG A 263 1.32 12.65 6.67
CA ARG A 263 0.99 12.07 7.99
C ARG A 263 1.79 10.81 8.27
N PHE A 264 3.11 10.93 8.35
CA PHE A 264 3.95 9.80 8.76
C PHE A 264 3.69 9.46 10.24
N PRO A 265 3.26 8.23 10.59
CA PRO A 265 3.29 7.79 11.97
C PRO A 265 4.72 7.89 12.52
N ASN A 266 4.88 8.00 13.84
CA ASN A 266 6.21 7.87 14.45
C ASN A 266 6.45 6.46 14.97
N THR A 267 5.40 5.70 15.25
CA THR A 267 5.43 4.23 15.33
C THR A 267 5.31 3.64 13.93
N ILE A 268 6.23 4.00 13.03
CA ILE A 268 6.39 3.24 11.79
C ILE A 268 7.16 1.99 12.17
N PHE A 269 6.58 0.82 11.92
CA PHE A 269 7.36 -0.40 11.85
C PHE A 269 8.02 -0.41 10.46
N PRO A 270 9.33 -0.13 10.35
CA PRO A 270 10.00 0.11 9.05
C PRO A 270 9.86 -1.05 8.06
N ARG A 271 9.55 -2.26 8.54
CA ARG A 271 9.34 -3.43 7.69
C ARG A 271 7.97 -3.50 7.00
N GLN A 272 7.04 -2.59 7.31
CA GLN A 272 5.64 -2.67 6.90
C GLN A 272 5.13 -1.36 6.28
N CYS A 273 6.00 -0.44 5.88
CA CYS A 273 5.61 0.83 5.26
C CYS A 273 6.21 0.97 3.86
N PHE A 274 5.35 1.18 2.87
CA PHE A 274 5.73 1.31 1.46
C PHE A 274 5.32 2.68 0.93
N LEU A 275 6.23 3.34 0.24
CA LEU A 275 5.94 4.53 -0.54
C LEU A 275 5.90 4.15 -2.01
N LEU A 276 4.71 4.24 -2.61
CA LEU A 276 4.52 4.07 -4.04
C LEU A 276 4.91 5.38 -4.72
N ILE A 277 5.88 5.30 -5.62
CA ILE A 277 6.43 6.42 -6.40
C ILE A 277 6.53 6.04 -7.87
N GLU A 278 6.57 7.04 -8.74
CA GLU A 278 6.89 6.87 -10.15
C GLU A 278 8.30 7.38 -10.45
N ASP A 279 8.91 6.89 -11.53
CA ASP A 279 10.32 7.16 -11.88
C ASP A 279 10.59 8.66 -12.04
N GLU A 280 9.62 9.45 -12.50
CA GLU A 280 9.77 10.90 -12.66
C GLU A 280 9.87 11.66 -11.33
N ASP A 281 9.24 11.15 -10.27
CA ASP A 281 9.16 11.76 -8.94
C ASP A 281 10.43 11.54 -8.10
N ILE A 282 11.22 10.51 -8.44
CA ILE A 282 12.51 10.18 -7.81
C ILE A 282 13.45 11.41 -7.82
N ARG A 283 13.32 12.29 -8.81
CA ARG A 283 14.16 13.48 -8.98
C ARG A 283 14.02 14.52 -7.84
N ASN A 284 12.98 14.46 -7.02
CA ASN A 284 12.79 15.38 -5.88
C ASN A 284 13.45 14.87 -4.57
N LYS A 285 14.78 14.89 -4.53
CA LYS A 285 15.62 14.34 -3.43
C LYS A 285 15.25 14.87 -2.03
N ASN A 286 14.82 16.12 -1.91
CA ASN A 286 14.47 16.73 -0.61
C ASN A 286 13.23 16.10 0.04
N MET A 287 12.33 15.53 -0.76
CA MET A 287 11.12 14.89 -0.27
C MET A 287 11.42 13.55 0.42
N PHE A 288 12.44 12.84 -0.03
CA PHE A 288 12.69 11.44 0.35
C PHE A 288 13.57 11.26 1.58
N HIS A 289 14.44 12.24 1.91
CA HIS A 289 15.33 12.14 3.08
C HIS A 289 14.59 11.77 4.38
N ARG A 290 13.44 12.42 4.64
CA ARG A 290 12.60 12.12 5.82
C ARG A 290 11.96 10.71 5.80
N CYS A 291 11.78 10.13 4.61
CA CYS A 291 11.23 8.79 4.43
C CYS A 291 12.31 7.72 4.66
N ILE A 292 13.54 7.99 4.18
CA ILE A 292 14.71 7.12 4.35
C ILE A 292 15.12 7.03 5.81
N ASP A 293 15.17 8.15 6.52
CA ASP A 293 15.46 8.20 7.97
C ASP A 293 14.48 7.33 8.79
N LYS A 294 13.29 7.09 8.24
CA LYS A 294 12.22 6.28 8.83
C LYS A 294 12.20 4.83 8.33
N GLY A 295 13.13 4.45 7.45
CA GLY A 295 13.28 3.10 6.90
C GLY A 295 12.15 2.70 5.94
N LEU A 296 11.52 3.65 5.26
CA LEU A 296 10.50 3.34 4.25
C LEU A 296 11.13 2.67 3.03
N LYS A 297 10.40 1.72 2.46
CA LYS A 297 10.74 1.13 1.16
C LYS A 297 10.04 1.90 0.05
N PHE A 298 10.76 2.20 -1.02
CA PHE A 298 10.24 2.88 -2.19
C PHE A 298 9.95 1.84 -3.28
N LEU A 299 8.74 1.85 -3.82
CA LEU A 299 8.32 0.91 -4.84
C LEU A 299 7.60 1.64 -5.97
N ARG A 300 7.72 1.13 -7.20
CA ARG A 300 6.82 1.52 -8.29
C ARG A 300 5.37 1.15 -7.97
N SER A 301 4.40 1.96 -8.39
CA SER A 301 2.97 1.63 -8.18
C SER A 301 2.56 0.31 -8.82
N GLU A 302 3.25 -0.10 -9.90
CA GLU A 302 3.07 -1.38 -10.57
C GLU A 302 3.18 -2.58 -9.59
N TRP A 303 3.97 -2.46 -8.53
CA TRP A 303 4.03 -3.50 -7.49
C TRP A 303 2.66 -3.77 -6.86
N LEU A 304 1.93 -2.72 -6.51
CA LEU A 304 0.60 -2.83 -5.92
C LEU A 304 -0.39 -3.39 -6.95
N ILE A 305 -0.36 -2.85 -8.17
CA ILE A 305 -1.25 -3.25 -9.26
C ILE A 305 -1.06 -4.74 -9.56
N ARG A 306 0.18 -5.19 -9.81
CA ARG A 306 0.49 -6.59 -10.07
C ARG A 306 0.10 -7.48 -8.89
N SER A 307 0.38 -7.03 -7.66
CA SER A 307 0.03 -7.82 -6.48
C SER A 307 -1.47 -8.08 -6.39
N ILE A 308 -2.27 -7.07 -6.72
CA ILE A 308 -3.73 -7.18 -6.78
C ILE A 308 -4.15 -8.09 -7.93
N VAL A 309 -3.64 -7.87 -9.14
CA VAL A 309 -4.05 -8.61 -10.33
C VAL A 309 -3.78 -10.09 -10.22
N GLU A 310 -2.62 -10.50 -9.70
CA GLU A 310 -2.31 -11.92 -9.44
C GLU A 310 -2.91 -12.43 -8.11
N TYR A 311 -3.48 -11.51 -7.32
CA TYR A 311 -3.89 -11.66 -5.93
C TYR A 311 -2.82 -12.36 -5.07
N ARG A 312 -1.56 -11.96 -5.28
CA ARG A 312 -0.37 -12.48 -4.61
C ARG A 312 0.65 -11.36 -4.48
N MET A 313 1.28 -11.25 -3.32
CA MET A 313 2.34 -10.27 -3.09
C MET A 313 3.48 -10.42 -4.11
N ALA A 314 3.65 -9.43 -4.97
CA ALA A 314 4.74 -9.38 -5.95
C ALA A 314 6.08 -9.20 -5.24
N ASN A 315 7.17 -9.67 -5.88
CA ASN A 315 8.51 -9.58 -5.32
C ASN A 315 8.96 -8.11 -5.25
N ILE A 316 9.07 -7.60 -4.02
CA ILE A 316 9.45 -6.21 -3.72
C ILE A 316 10.77 -5.81 -4.38
N VAL A 317 11.73 -6.74 -4.54
CA VAL A 317 13.05 -6.44 -5.12
C VAL A 317 12.93 -5.99 -6.58
N GLN A 318 12.00 -6.57 -7.35
CA GLN A 318 11.81 -6.24 -8.78
C GLN A 318 11.23 -4.83 -8.99
N TYR A 319 10.59 -4.28 -7.97
CA TYR A 319 9.87 -3.02 -8.03
C TYR A 319 10.51 -1.94 -7.16
N HIS A 320 11.63 -2.25 -6.51
CA HIS A 320 12.35 -1.31 -5.67
C HIS A 320 12.86 -0.14 -6.50
N CYS A 321 12.53 1.06 -6.05
CA CYS A 321 13.12 2.29 -6.56
C CYS A 321 14.20 2.72 -5.58
N ASP A 322 15.44 2.88 -6.03
CA ASP A 322 16.44 3.56 -5.19
C ASP A 322 16.46 5.04 -5.58
N PRO A 323 16.00 5.95 -4.70
CA PRO A 323 15.98 7.38 -5.00
C PRO A 323 17.37 8.02 -5.14
N PHE A 324 18.44 7.26 -4.86
CA PHE A 324 19.84 7.70 -4.96
C PHE A 324 20.62 7.02 -6.08
N ASP A 325 20.06 6.00 -6.73
CA ASP A 325 20.74 5.21 -7.77
C ASP A 325 20.64 5.88 -9.15
N THR A 326 20.44 7.21 -9.19
CA THR A 326 20.68 8.02 -10.39
C THR A 326 22.18 8.17 -10.62
N ILE A 327 22.84 7.06 -10.93
CA ILE A 327 24.11 7.09 -11.65
C ILE A 327 23.75 7.04 -13.13
N ASP A 328 24.33 7.97 -13.89
CA ASP A 328 24.33 8.02 -15.35
C ASP A 328 24.22 6.63 -15.99
N ARG A 329 23.07 6.34 -16.60
CA ARG A 329 22.97 5.35 -17.67
C ARG A 329 22.65 6.10 -18.96
N SER A 330 23.53 7.02 -19.32
CA SER A 330 23.74 7.42 -20.70
C SER A 330 25.04 6.77 -21.18
N GLU A 331 24.90 5.60 -21.81
CA GLU A 331 25.80 5.17 -22.88
C GLU A 331 24.97 4.97 -24.14
#